data_AF-A0A953UZE6-F1
#
_entry.id   AF-A0A953UZE6-F1
#
_cell.length_a   1.000
_cell.length_b   1.000
_cell.length_c   1.000
_cell.angle_alpha   90.00
_cell.angle_beta   90.00
_cell.angle_gamma   90.00
#
_symmetry.space_group_name_H-M   'P 1'
#
loop_
_entity.id
_entity.type
_entity.pdbx_description
1 polymer ?
#
loop_
_entity_poly.entity_id
_entity_poly.type
_entity_poly.pdbx_seq_one_letter_code
_entity_poly.pdbx_strand_id
1 'polypeptide(L)'
;MRMVDELMRCHASSIYSATRYAEQGRTINFYHIFNMQVRESADEAATPAVSGLKTLLKELREAWDPKRPDTKQSRTYVADLISTIDRKLKEFVERAETVGETTFRPVFEEDDELWRDCLKQRGQGSGYRDRVSKVINDWFHAHRDVPRKVDREVQKAWSSTLLAWANEIAGN
;
A
#
# COMPACT_ATOMS: atom_id res chain seq x y z
N MET A 1 -1.81 -8.50 -6.80
CA MET A 1 -1.33 -7.10 -6.86
C MET A 1 -1.45 -6.61 -8.31
N ARG A 2 -2.29 -5.58 -8.57
CA ARG A 2 -2.59 -5.05 -9.92
C ARG A 2 -1.74 -3.81 -10.26
N MET A 3 -0.43 -3.85 -9.96
CA MET A 3 0.47 -2.70 -10.13
C MET A 3 0.56 -2.14 -11.55
N VAL A 4 0.43 -3.00 -12.55
CA VAL A 4 0.49 -2.62 -13.97
C VAL A 4 -0.79 -1.87 -14.39
N ASP A 5 -1.93 -2.14 -13.74
CA ASP A 5 -3.20 -1.49 -14.07
C ASP A 5 -3.21 -0.02 -13.63
N GLU A 6 -2.45 0.34 -12.61
CA GLU A 6 -2.37 1.73 -12.12
C GLU A 6 -1.51 2.60 -13.05
N LEU A 7 -0.46 2.02 -13.64
CA LEU A 7 0.29 2.65 -14.73
C LEU A 7 -0.61 2.96 -15.93
N MET A 8 -1.63 2.13 -16.17
CA MET A 8 -2.60 2.38 -17.24
C MET A 8 -3.49 3.60 -16.98
N ARG A 9 -3.61 4.08 -15.73
CA ARG A 9 -4.38 5.29 -15.42
C ARG A 9 -3.60 6.58 -15.65
N CYS A 10 -2.27 6.51 -15.76
CA CYS A 10 -1.44 7.67 -16.07
C CYS A 10 -1.54 8.08 -17.55
N HIS A 11 -1.44 9.38 -17.81
CA HIS A 11 -1.34 9.89 -19.18
C HIS A 11 -0.02 9.46 -19.84
N ALA A 12 -0.05 9.16 -21.14
CA ALA A 12 1.12 8.67 -21.88
C ALA A 12 2.34 9.63 -21.80
N SER A 13 2.10 10.94 -21.71
CA SER A 13 3.17 11.94 -21.52
C SER A 13 3.76 11.93 -20.11
N SER A 14 2.99 11.57 -19.08
CA SER A 14 3.48 11.41 -17.71
C SER A 14 4.37 10.19 -17.60
N ILE A 15 3.95 9.07 -18.22
CA ILE A 15 4.75 7.86 -18.35
C ILE A 15 6.05 8.16 -19.10
N TYR A 16 5.96 8.84 -20.25
CA TYR A 16 7.15 9.21 -21.02
C TYR A 16 8.12 10.13 -20.26
N SER A 17 7.59 11.14 -19.58
CA SER A 17 8.42 12.02 -18.75
C SER A 17 9.13 11.20 -17.68
N ALA A 18 8.39 10.33 -17.00
CA ALA A 18 8.93 9.50 -15.93
C ALA A 18 9.98 8.49 -16.44
N THR A 19 9.79 7.86 -17.61
CA THR A 19 10.81 6.98 -18.24
C THR A 19 12.03 7.77 -18.72
N ARG A 20 11.85 8.96 -19.29
CA ARG A 20 12.95 9.79 -19.81
C ARG A 20 13.84 10.32 -18.69
N TYR A 21 13.22 10.73 -17.59
CA TYR A 21 13.96 11.20 -16.43
C TYR A 21 14.61 10.04 -15.66
N ALA A 22 14.15 8.80 -15.87
CA ALA A 22 14.76 7.63 -15.26
C ALA A 22 16.20 7.38 -15.73
N GLU A 23 16.44 7.40 -17.05
CA GLU A 23 17.79 7.38 -17.62
C GLU A 23 18.67 8.58 -17.19
N GLN A 24 18.08 9.61 -16.59
CA GLN A 24 18.77 10.82 -16.11
C GLN A 24 18.88 10.87 -14.58
N GLY A 25 18.53 9.79 -13.86
CA GLY A 25 18.57 9.72 -12.40
C GLY A 25 17.52 10.60 -11.68
N ARG A 26 16.41 10.94 -12.34
CA ARG A 26 15.32 11.80 -11.84
C ARG A 26 13.98 11.06 -11.84
N THR A 27 13.93 9.92 -11.16
CA THR A 27 12.88 8.88 -11.23
C THR A 27 11.65 9.08 -10.32
N ILE A 28 11.53 10.23 -9.65
CA ILE A 28 10.56 10.48 -8.56
C ILE A 28 9.12 10.03 -8.88
N ASN A 29 8.70 10.08 -10.15
CA ASN A 29 7.33 9.82 -10.53
C ASN A 29 6.94 8.32 -10.63
N PHE A 30 7.85 7.43 -11.02
CA PHE A 30 7.51 6.01 -11.20
C PHE A 30 7.39 5.27 -9.87
N TYR A 31 8.30 5.52 -8.93
CA TYR A 31 8.28 4.89 -7.61
C TYR A 31 7.08 5.33 -6.82
N HIS A 32 6.73 6.61 -6.90
CA HIS A 32 5.55 7.13 -6.23
C HIS A 32 4.27 6.38 -6.64
N ILE A 33 4.08 6.07 -7.93
CA ILE A 33 2.93 5.28 -8.41
C ILE A 33 2.91 3.89 -7.75
N PHE A 34 4.04 3.19 -7.72
CA PHE A 34 4.10 1.86 -7.11
C PHE A 34 3.91 1.89 -5.60
N ASN A 35 4.49 2.87 -4.91
CA ASN A 35 4.37 3.03 -3.46
C ASN A 35 2.92 3.30 -3.06
N MET A 36 2.24 4.20 -3.80
CA MET A 36 0.82 4.46 -3.64
C MET A 36 -0.02 3.20 -3.88
N GLN A 37 0.33 2.38 -4.88
CA GLN A 37 -0.37 1.12 -5.09
C GLN A 37 -0.18 0.13 -3.93
N VAL A 38 1.01 0.04 -3.33
CA VAL A 38 1.24 -0.80 -2.15
C VAL A 38 0.37 -0.32 -0.99
N ARG A 39 0.34 1.00 -0.77
CA ARG A 39 -0.49 1.66 0.24
C ARG A 39 -1.97 1.30 0.05
N GLU A 40 -2.51 1.50 -1.14
CA GLU A 40 -3.91 1.21 -1.47
C GLU A 40 -4.24 -0.27 -1.32
N SER A 41 -3.38 -1.16 -1.85
CA SER A 41 -3.60 -2.61 -1.74
C SER A 41 -3.59 -3.08 -0.28
N ALA A 42 -2.73 -2.47 0.56
CA ALA A 42 -2.67 -2.77 1.99
C ALA A 42 -3.94 -2.28 2.72
N ASP A 43 -4.40 -1.07 2.40
CA ASP A 43 -5.64 -0.51 2.98
C ASP A 43 -6.87 -1.33 2.60
N GLU A 44 -7.01 -1.69 1.31
CA GLU A 44 -8.07 -2.56 0.80
C GLU A 44 -8.07 -3.93 1.50
N ALA A 45 -6.90 -4.53 1.71
CA ALA A 45 -6.77 -5.83 2.37
C ALA A 45 -7.09 -5.76 3.88
N ALA A 46 -6.72 -4.67 4.55
CA ALA A 46 -6.91 -4.50 5.99
C ALA A 46 -8.34 -4.05 6.38
N THR A 47 -8.97 -3.25 5.52
CA THR A 47 -10.26 -2.59 5.79
C THR A 47 -11.36 -3.56 6.25
N PRO A 48 -11.57 -4.75 5.62
CA PRO A 48 -12.62 -5.67 6.06
C PRO A 48 -12.42 -6.16 7.51
N ALA A 49 -11.20 -6.54 7.88
CA ALA A 49 -10.90 -7.04 9.22
C ALA A 49 -11.06 -5.95 10.28
N VAL A 50 -10.53 -4.75 9.99
CA VAL A 50 -10.65 -3.59 10.89
C VAL A 50 -12.10 -3.15 11.04
N SER A 51 -12.85 -3.10 9.95
CA SER A 51 -14.26 -2.71 9.97
C SER A 51 -15.11 -3.70 10.76
N GLY A 52 -14.87 -5.01 10.59
CA GLY A 52 -15.55 -6.05 11.37
C GLY A 52 -15.33 -5.89 12.88
N LEU A 53 -14.08 -5.68 13.31
CA LEU A 53 -13.76 -5.44 14.71
C LEU A 53 -14.43 -4.16 15.24
N LYS A 54 -14.38 -3.07 14.48
CA LYS A 54 -15.04 -1.80 14.86
C LYS A 54 -16.55 -1.95 15.00
N THR A 55 -17.19 -2.75 14.15
CA THR A 55 -18.62 -3.04 14.26
C THR A 55 -18.94 -3.76 15.58
N LEU A 56 -18.20 -4.84 15.90
CA LEU A 56 -18.39 -5.58 17.15
C LEU A 56 -18.21 -4.68 18.39
N LEU A 57 -17.20 -3.80 18.37
CA LEU A 57 -16.97 -2.84 19.46
C LEU A 57 -18.11 -1.82 19.59
N LYS A 58 -18.66 -1.33 18.48
CA LYS A 58 -19.80 -0.41 18.50
C LYS A 58 -21.05 -1.08 19.05
N GLU A 59 -21.35 -2.30 18.60
CA GLU A 59 -22.48 -3.09 19.09
C GLU A 59 -22.35 -3.37 20.59
N LEU A 60 -21.16 -3.77 21.06
CA LEU A 60 -20.87 -3.96 22.48
C LEU A 60 -21.14 -2.68 23.29
N ARG A 61 -20.69 -1.53 22.77
CA ARG A 61 -20.89 -0.22 23.41
C ARG A 61 -22.37 0.17 23.50
N GLU A 62 -23.15 -0.16 22.48
CA GLU A 62 -24.58 0.16 22.37
C GLU A 62 -25.45 -0.76 23.22
N ALA A 63 -25.04 -2.01 23.41
CA ALA A 63 -25.73 -2.96 24.29
C ALA A 63 -25.74 -2.53 25.77
N TRP A 64 -24.80 -1.67 26.20
CA TRP A 64 -24.72 -1.20 27.58
C TRP A 64 -25.68 -0.03 27.87
N ASP A 65 -26.47 -0.17 28.93
CA ASP A 65 -27.40 0.88 29.39
C ASP A 65 -26.65 2.19 29.73
N PRO A 66 -26.88 3.29 29.00
CA PRO A 66 -26.20 4.57 29.21
C PRO A 66 -26.52 5.23 30.55
N LYS A 67 -27.59 4.81 31.24
CA LYS A 67 -28.03 5.42 32.50
C LYS A 67 -27.32 4.83 33.72
N ARG A 68 -26.59 3.74 33.56
CA ARG A 68 -25.86 3.12 34.66
C ARG A 68 -24.45 3.70 34.81
N PRO A 69 -24.02 4.11 36.01
CA PRO A 69 -22.69 4.69 36.22
C PRO A 69 -21.53 3.73 35.93
N ASP A 70 -21.73 2.43 36.16
CA ASP A 70 -20.77 1.33 35.95
C ASP A 70 -20.47 1.08 34.47
N THR A 71 -21.41 1.36 33.57
CA THR A 71 -21.21 1.19 32.12
C THR A 71 -20.52 2.38 31.46
N LYS A 72 -20.55 3.57 32.10
CA LYS A 72 -19.97 4.79 31.54
C LYS A 72 -18.47 4.64 31.24
N GLN A 73 -17.71 4.07 32.19
CA GLN A 73 -16.27 3.86 32.03
C GLN A 73 -15.98 2.88 30.88
N SER A 74 -16.68 1.75 30.83
CA SER A 74 -16.53 0.75 29.77
C SER A 74 -16.86 1.31 28.38
N ARG A 75 -17.90 2.15 28.28
CA ARG A 75 -18.28 2.82 27.02
C ARG A 75 -17.21 3.78 26.53
N THR A 76 -16.60 4.55 27.43
CA THR A 76 -15.48 5.43 27.11
C THR A 76 -14.28 4.61 26.63
N TYR A 77 -13.93 3.56 27.36
CA TYR A 77 -12.83 2.67 27.00
C TYR A 77 -13.02 2.05 25.60
N VAL A 78 -14.22 1.58 25.27
CA VAL A 78 -14.51 1.06 23.93
C VAL A 78 -14.41 2.14 22.85
N ALA A 79 -14.82 3.38 23.14
CA ALA A 79 -14.65 4.49 22.20
C ALA A 79 -13.16 4.80 21.95
N ASP A 80 -12.33 4.73 23.00
CA ASP A 80 -10.89 4.92 22.92
C ASP A 80 -10.21 3.78 22.13
N LEU A 81 -10.68 2.53 22.30
CA LEU A 81 -10.24 1.39 21.49
C LEU A 81 -10.54 1.59 20.01
N ILE A 82 -11.75 2.00 19.66
CA ILE A 82 -12.14 2.28 18.26
C ILE A 82 -11.22 3.35 17.65
N SER A 83 -10.95 4.43 18.39
CA SER A 83 -10.07 5.51 17.94
C SER A 83 -8.62 5.05 17.79
N THR A 84 -8.17 4.15 18.67
CA THR A 84 -6.83 3.56 18.61
C THR A 84 -6.68 2.63 17.41
N ILE A 85 -7.70 1.83 17.10
CA ILE A 85 -7.73 0.99 15.89
C ILE A 85 -7.57 1.85 14.64
N ASP A 86 -8.26 2.98 14.54
CA ASP A 86 -8.15 3.88 13.39
C ASP A 86 -6.73 4.44 13.23
N ARG A 87 -6.10 4.83 14.34
CA ARG A 87 -4.70 5.26 14.34
C ARG A 87 -3.74 4.14 13.93
N LYS A 88 -3.99 2.91 14.39
CA LYS A 88 -3.15 1.75 14.07
C LYS A 88 -3.30 1.30 12.62
N LEU A 89 -4.50 1.38 12.04
CA LEU A 89 -4.71 1.18 10.61
C LEU A 89 -3.95 2.23 9.79
N LYS A 90 -4.06 3.51 10.14
CA LYS A 90 -3.31 4.58 9.47
C LYS A 90 -1.80 4.35 9.54
N GLU A 91 -1.28 4.00 10.72
CA GLU A 91 0.14 3.67 10.92
C GLU A 91 0.59 2.49 10.03
N PHE A 92 -0.23 1.44 9.93
CA PHE A 92 0.03 0.30 9.06
C PHE A 92 0.11 0.71 7.59
N VAL A 93 -0.86 1.50 7.11
CA VAL A 93 -0.94 1.94 5.70
C VAL A 93 0.25 2.84 5.33
N GLU A 94 0.66 3.75 6.23
CA GLU A 94 1.86 4.57 6.04
C GLU A 94 3.15 3.74 6.00
N ARG A 95 3.25 2.69 6.85
CA ARG A 95 4.38 1.74 6.77
C ARG A 95 4.37 0.94 5.47
N ALA A 96 3.21 0.54 4.96
CA ALA A 96 3.10 -0.17 3.69
C ALA A 96 3.60 0.68 2.52
N GLU A 97 3.27 1.97 2.49
CA GLU A 97 3.81 2.93 1.51
C GLU A 97 5.35 2.98 1.57
N THR A 98 5.90 3.10 2.79
CA THR A 98 7.35 3.11 3.03
C THR A 98 8.02 1.81 2.56
N VAL A 99 7.37 0.66 2.74
CA VAL A 99 7.84 -0.64 2.23
C VAL A 99 7.93 -0.63 0.71
N GLY A 100 6.91 -0.08 0.03
CA GLY A 100 6.95 0.11 -1.42
C GLY A 100 8.16 0.93 -1.83
N GLU A 101 8.35 2.09 -1.19
CA GLU A 101 9.45 3.01 -1.52
C GLU A 101 10.82 2.37 -1.35
N THR A 102 11.04 1.76 -0.19
CA THR A 102 12.33 1.16 0.16
C THR A 102 12.64 -0.13 -0.62
N THR A 103 11.62 -0.77 -1.18
CA THR A 103 11.81 -2.00 -1.97
C THR A 103 11.94 -1.71 -3.46
N PHE A 104 11.09 -0.85 -4.03
CA PHE A 104 11.08 -0.59 -5.47
C PHE A 104 12.14 0.41 -5.91
N ARG A 105 12.34 1.49 -5.15
CA ARG A 105 13.29 2.54 -5.54
C ARG A 105 14.68 2.01 -5.91
N PRO A 106 15.38 1.25 -5.05
CA PRO A 106 16.74 0.83 -5.38
C PRO A 106 16.79 -0.08 -6.61
N VAL A 107 15.84 -1.03 -6.70
CA VAL A 107 15.80 -2.01 -7.80
C VAL A 107 15.59 -1.32 -9.14
N PHE A 108 14.71 -0.33 -9.17
CA PHE A 108 14.45 0.40 -10.40
C PHE A 108 15.49 1.49 -10.70
N GLU A 109 16.14 2.08 -9.69
CA GLU A 109 17.23 3.07 -9.93
C GLU A 109 18.45 2.41 -10.58
N GLU A 110 18.69 1.13 -10.31
CA GLU A 110 19.81 0.38 -10.85
C GLU A 110 19.53 -0.26 -12.22
N ASP A 111 18.26 -0.32 -12.67
CA ASP A 111 17.86 -1.01 -13.90
C ASP A 111 17.72 -0.06 -15.10
N ASP A 112 18.86 0.36 -15.64
CA ASP A 112 18.93 1.19 -16.85
C ASP A 112 18.32 0.52 -18.08
N GLU A 113 18.36 -0.82 -18.15
CA GLU A 113 17.87 -1.57 -19.31
C GLU A 113 16.35 -1.52 -19.39
N LEU A 114 15.66 -1.69 -18.26
CA LEU A 114 14.22 -1.53 -18.16
C LEU A 114 13.76 -0.16 -18.70
N TRP A 115 14.41 0.91 -18.26
CA TRP A 115 14.02 2.27 -18.67
C TRP A 115 14.29 2.55 -20.14
N ARG A 116 15.43 2.05 -20.64
CA ARG A 116 15.76 2.12 -22.05
C ARG A 116 14.74 1.39 -22.91
N ASP A 117 14.30 0.22 -22.46
CA ASP A 117 13.28 -0.57 -23.16
C ASP A 117 11.90 0.09 -23.15
N CYS A 118 11.54 0.77 -22.07
CA CYS A 118 10.35 1.61 -22.03
C CYS A 118 10.44 2.78 -23.02
N LEU A 119 11.59 3.45 -23.10
CA LEU A 119 11.81 4.59 -24.00
C LEU A 119 11.77 4.19 -25.47
N LYS A 120 12.34 3.02 -25.82
CA LYS A 120 12.27 2.46 -27.19
C LYS A 120 10.84 2.27 -27.69
N GLN A 121 9.84 2.17 -26.81
CA GLN A 121 8.43 2.03 -27.21
C GLN A 121 7.84 3.32 -27.80
N ARG A 122 8.49 4.47 -27.57
CA ARG A 122 8.03 5.77 -28.08
C ARG A 122 8.34 5.88 -29.57
N GLY A 123 7.42 6.48 -30.32
CA GLY A 123 7.57 6.65 -31.77
C GLY A 123 7.13 5.44 -32.60
N GLN A 124 6.78 4.32 -31.97
CA GLN A 124 6.24 3.12 -32.64
C GLN A 124 4.72 3.21 -32.95
N GLY A 125 4.18 4.40 -33.15
CA GLY A 125 2.74 4.62 -33.36
C GLY A 125 1.90 4.63 -32.07
N SER A 126 0.57 4.54 -32.23
CA SER A 126 -0.40 4.54 -31.12
C SER A 126 -0.18 3.38 -30.14
N GLY A 127 -0.64 3.49 -28.89
CA GLY A 127 -0.50 2.42 -27.89
C GLY A 127 0.82 2.43 -27.09
N TYR A 128 1.50 3.58 -26.98
CA TYR A 128 2.73 3.71 -26.18
C TYR A 128 2.54 3.20 -24.75
N ARG A 129 1.44 3.58 -24.11
CA ARG A 129 1.10 3.18 -22.73
C ARG A 129 0.98 1.66 -22.61
N ASP A 130 0.26 1.01 -23.51
CA ASP A 130 0.06 -0.44 -23.48
C ASP A 130 1.39 -1.19 -23.63
N ARG A 131 2.28 -0.69 -24.50
CA ARG A 131 3.61 -1.27 -24.69
C ARG A 131 4.51 -1.07 -23.47
N VAL A 132 4.53 0.11 -22.86
CA VAL A 132 5.30 0.34 -21.62
C VAL A 132 4.78 -0.54 -20.49
N SER A 133 3.45 -0.64 -20.33
CA SER A 133 2.85 -1.53 -19.34
C SER A 133 3.21 -2.99 -19.58
N LYS A 134 3.29 -3.43 -20.84
CA LYS A 134 3.78 -4.78 -21.17
C LYS A 134 5.24 -4.96 -20.76
N VAL A 135 6.13 -4.00 -21.04
CA VAL A 135 7.54 -4.05 -20.64
C VAL A 135 7.67 -4.17 -19.12
N ILE A 136 6.95 -3.34 -18.36
CA ILE A 136 6.94 -3.36 -16.90
C ILE A 136 6.38 -4.69 -16.36
N ASN A 137 5.31 -5.20 -16.98
CA ASN A 137 4.73 -6.49 -16.58
C ASN A 137 5.70 -7.65 -16.81
N ASP A 138 6.34 -7.69 -17.99
CA ASP A 138 7.34 -8.70 -18.34
C ASP A 138 8.54 -8.62 -17.38
N TRP A 139 8.94 -7.41 -16.98
CA TRP A 139 9.96 -7.19 -15.96
C TRP A 139 9.57 -7.79 -14.59
N PHE A 140 8.35 -7.56 -14.11
CA PHE A 140 7.86 -8.17 -12.87
C PHE A 140 7.77 -9.71 -12.96
N HIS A 141 7.49 -10.24 -14.15
CA HIS A 141 7.49 -11.69 -14.36
C HIS A 141 8.89 -12.31 -14.28
N ALA A 142 9.93 -11.56 -14.67
CA ALA A 142 11.33 -11.94 -14.51
C ALA A 142 11.81 -11.74 -13.05
N HIS A 143 11.39 -10.68 -12.38
CA HIS A 143 11.81 -10.28 -11.03
C HIS A 143 10.75 -10.59 -9.97
N ARG A 144 10.28 -11.86 -9.92
CA ARG A 144 9.18 -12.26 -9.02
C ARG A 144 9.52 -12.14 -7.54
N ASP A 145 10.80 -12.11 -7.21
CA ASP A 145 11.30 -11.92 -5.85
C ASP A 145 11.01 -10.52 -5.31
N VAL A 146 10.93 -9.50 -6.16
CA VAL A 146 10.69 -8.10 -5.77
C VAL A 146 9.25 -7.93 -5.23
N PRO A 147 8.17 -8.28 -5.96
CA PRO A 147 6.82 -8.32 -5.40
C PRO A 147 6.69 -9.18 -4.14
N ARG A 148 7.33 -10.35 -4.12
CA ARG A 148 7.31 -11.24 -2.93
C ARG A 148 7.99 -10.62 -1.72
N LYS A 149 9.03 -9.82 -1.93
CA LYS A 149 9.68 -9.06 -0.86
C LYS A 149 8.72 -8.00 -0.31
N VAL A 150 8.05 -7.25 -1.18
CA VAL A 150 7.02 -6.28 -0.78
C VAL A 150 5.93 -6.97 0.04
N ASP A 151 5.35 -8.06 -0.47
CA ASP A 151 4.29 -8.80 0.23
C ASP A 151 4.73 -9.23 1.64
N ARG A 152 5.95 -9.77 1.78
CA ARG A 152 6.51 -10.18 3.08
C ARG A 152 6.70 -9.00 4.02
N GLU A 153 7.24 -7.89 3.54
CA GLU A 153 7.49 -6.71 4.37
C GLU A 153 6.18 -6.01 4.77
N VAL A 154 5.16 -5.99 3.90
CA VAL A 154 3.81 -5.50 4.26
C VAL A 154 3.18 -6.41 5.32
N GLN A 155 3.30 -7.73 5.22
CA GLN A 155 2.83 -8.67 6.25
C GLN A 155 3.54 -8.46 7.60
N LYS A 156 4.84 -8.17 7.59
CA LYS A 156 5.58 -7.80 8.80
C LYS A 156 5.11 -6.45 9.36
N ALA A 157 4.83 -5.47 8.50
CA ALA A 157 4.27 -4.19 8.92
C ALA A 157 2.91 -4.38 9.62
N TRP A 158 2.03 -5.21 9.07
CA TRP A 158 0.76 -5.60 9.72
C TRP A 158 0.98 -6.24 11.09
N SER A 159 1.88 -7.23 11.14
CA SER A 159 2.17 -7.98 12.36
C SER A 159 2.73 -7.11 13.48
N SER A 160 3.60 -6.15 13.13
CA SER A 160 4.26 -5.24 14.07
C SER A 160 3.47 -3.97 14.41
N THR A 161 2.25 -3.82 13.87
CA THR A 161 1.37 -2.67 14.15
C THR A 161 0.09 -3.11 14.85
N LEU A 162 -0.90 -3.57 14.08
CA LEU A 162 -2.23 -3.92 14.56
C LEU A 162 -2.22 -5.21 15.38
N LEU A 163 -1.51 -6.27 14.93
CA LEU A 163 -1.49 -7.54 15.66
C LEU A 163 -0.69 -7.44 16.96
N ALA A 164 0.49 -6.81 16.93
CA ALA A 164 1.28 -6.57 18.14
C ALA A 164 0.47 -5.80 19.20
N TRP A 165 -0.16 -4.69 18.80
CA TRP A 165 -1.02 -3.91 19.67
C TRP A 165 -2.22 -4.71 20.21
N ALA A 166 -2.89 -5.49 19.37
CA ALA A 166 -4.01 -6.32 19.80
C ALA A 166 -3.57 -7.38 20.83
N ASN A 167 -2.41 -8.00 20.63
CA ASN A 167 -1.84 -8.98 21.55
C ASN A 167 -1.44 -8.35 22.89
N GLU A 168 -0.91 -7.12 22.89
CA GLU A 168 -0.58 -6.38 24.11
C GLU A 168 -1.80 -6.09 24.97
N ILE A 169 -2.95 -5.84 24.34
CA ILE A 169 -4.22 -5.59 25.05
C ILE A 169 -4.86 -6.90 25.52
N ALA A 170 -4.77 -7.98 24.74
CA ALA A 170 -5.37 -9.27 25.08
C ALA A 170 -4.56 -10.08 26.11
N GLY A 171 -3.25 -9.80 26.23
CA GLY A 171 -2.34 -10.45 27.17
C GLY A 171 -2.25 -9.79 28.56
N ASN A 172 -3.02 -8.72 28.80
CA ASN A 172 -3.26 -8.10 30.11
C ASN A 172 -4.71 -8.33 30.55
#